data_AF-A0A5E4R3R1-F1
#
_entry.id   AF-A0A5E4R3R1-F1
#
_cell.length_a   1.000
_cell.length_b   1.000
_cell.length_c   1.000
_cell.angle_alpha   90.00
_cell.angle_beta   90.00
_cell.angle_gamma   90.00
#
_symmetry.space_group_name_H-M   'P 1'
#
loop_
_entity.id
_entity.type
_entity.pdbx_description
1 polymer ?
#
loop_
_entity_poly.entity_id
_entity_poly.type
_entity_poly.pdbx_seq_one_letter_code
_entity_poly.pdbx_strand_id
1 'polypeptide(L)'
;MEAQEKPPKYDPNTEAFQMRAQWKKVDICRKQWHDQWSWLLAERKRALQESNSIRAEAAAALPHIATAREVTKTLKPVPATSTGVIGWLAAKPECALEIYSSWIPKIPVRMKDPWEDSTYLG
;
A
#
# COMPACT_ATOMS: atom_id res chain seq x y z
N MET A 1 -19.21 -66.70 30.87
CA MET A 1 -18.34 -65.59 30.41
C MET A 1 -19.01 -65.02 29.18
N GLU A 2 -19.80 -63.95 29.34
CA GLU A 2 -20.45 -63.29 28.21
C GLU A 2 -19.42 -62.44 27.47
N ALA A 3 -19.19 -62.75 26.20
CA ALA A 3 -18.34 -61.95 25.34
C ALA A 3 -19.03 -60.61 25.06
N GLN A 4 -18.48 -59.52 25.60
CA GLN A 4 -18.88 -58.18 25.18
C GLN A 4 -18.40 -57.94 23.74
N GLU A 5 -19.32 -58.01 22.79
CA GLU A 5 -19.10 -57.52 21.43
C GLU A 5 -18.89 -56.00 21.48
N LYS A 6 -17.66 -55.56 21.23
CA LYS A 6 -17.36 -54.14 21.05
C LYS A 6 -18.06 -53.67 19.78
N PRO A 7 -18.78 -52.54 19.81
CA PRO A 7 -19.46 -52.05 18.61
C PRO A 7 -18.42 -51.81 17.50
N PRO A 8 -18.77 -52.10 16.24
CA PRO A 8 -17.86 -51.90 15.12
C PRO A 8 -17.41 -50.44 15.09
N LYS A 9 -16.09 -50.26 15.02
CA LYS A 9 -15.40 -48.96 15.15
C LYS A 9 -15.70 -47.99 14.00
N TYR A 10 -16.34 -48.47 12.93
CA TYR A 10 -16.54 -47.76 11.68
C TYR A 10 -17.84 -48.25 11.01
N ASP A 11 -18.78 -47.33 10.79
CA ASP A 11 -19.96 -47.55 9.95
C ASP A 11 -19.94 -46.54 8.79
N PRO A 12 -19.66 -46.99 7.55
CA PRO A 12 -19.59 -46.13 6.37
C PRO A 12 -20.87 -45.30 6.14
N ASN A 13 -22.03 -45.82 6.54
CA ASN A 13 -23.29 -45.09 6.38
C ASN A 13 -23.37 -43.91 7.35
N THR A 14 -22.93 -44.10 8.60
CA THR A 14 -22.91 -43.04 9.61
C THR A 14 -22.00 -41.88 9.20
N GLU A 15 -20.84 -42.17 8.60
CA GLU A 15 -19.95 -41.13 8.06
C GLU A 15 -20.58 -40.38 6.88
N ALA A 16 -21.22 -41.10 5.96
CA ALA A 16 -21.92 -40.48 4.84
C ALA A 16 -23.05 -39.54 5.31
N PHE A 17 -23.76 -39.87 6.40
CA PHE A 17 -24.75 -38.98 7.00
C PHE A 17 -24.12 -37.76 7.69
N GLN A 18 -23.02 -37.95 8.44
CA GLN A 18 -22.29 -36.85 9.07
C GLN A 18 -21.71 -35.88 8.02
N MET A 19 -21.13 -36.40 6.94
CA MET A 19 -20.62 -35.61 5.83
C MET A 19 -21.74 -34.80 5.16
N ARG A 20 -22.88 -35.44 4.85
CA ARG A 20 -24.04 -34.73 4.29
C ARG A 20 -24.59 -33.64 5.23
N ALA A 21 -24.59 -33.87 6.53
CA ALA A 21 -25.00 -32.87 7.52
C ALA A 21 -24.01 -31.70 7.58
N GLN A 22 -22.70 -31.96 7.48
CA GLN A 22 -21.68 -30.91 7.41
C GLN A 22 -21.82 -30.07 6.14
N TRP A 23 -22.03 -30.69 4.99
CA TRP A 23 -22.27 -29.97 3.72
C TRP A 23 -23.49 -29.05 3.81
N LYS A 24 -24.60 -29.52 4.38
CA LYS A 24 -25.79 -28.68 4.61
C LYS A 24 -25.49 -27.49 5.52
N LYS A 25 -24.68 -27.68 6.58
CA LYS A 25 -24.26 -26.57 7.45
C LYS A 25 -23.43 -25.53 6.69
N VAL A 26 -22.49 -25.98 5.86
CA VAL A 26 -21.67 -25.09 5.02
C VAL A 26 -22.55 -24.27 4.09
N ASP A 27 -23.54 -24.88 3.44
CA ASP A 27 -24.47 -24.18 2.55
C ASP A 27 -25.32 -23.14 3.29
N ILE A 28 -25.78 -23.47 4.50
CA ILE A 28 -26.53 -22.52 5.35
C ILE A 28 -25.64 -21.35 5.76
N CYS A 29 -24.40 -21.62 6.21
CA CYS A 29 -23.46 -20.56 6.57
C CYS A 29 -23.13 -19.66 5.39
N ARG A 30 -22.97 -20.21 4.18
CA ARG A 30 -22.74 -19.43 2.95
C ARG A 30 -23.92 -18.51 2.64
N LYS A 31 -25.16 -19.02 2.76
CA LYS A 31 -26.37 -18.20 2.56
C LYS A 31 -26.48 -17.09 3.60
N GLN A 32 -26.33 -17.43 4.88
CA GLN A 32 -26.37 -16.44 5.97
C GLN A 32 -25.29 -15.36 5.79
N TRP A 33 -24.08 -15.75 5.42
CA TRP A 33 -23.01 -14.80 5.15
C TRP A 33 -23.37 -13.88 3.99
N HIS A 34 -23.89 -14.44 2.89
CA HIS A 34 -24.30 -13.65 1.75
C HIS A 34 -25.41 -12.66 2.12
N ASP A 35 -26.45 -13.11 2.83
CA ASP A 35 -27.58 -12.25 3.20
C ASP A 35 -27.16 -11.12 4.16
N GLN A 36 -26.26 -11.41 5.10
CA GLN A 36 -25.80 -10.43 6.09
C GLN A 36 -24.76 -9.45 5.53
N TRP A 37 -23.90 -9.89 4.61
CA TRP A 37 -22.69 -9.14 4.26
C TRP A 37 -22.57 -8.78 2.78
N SER A 38 -23.41 -9.29 1.89
CA SER A 38 -23.35 -8.96 0.45
C SER A 38 -23.53 -7.47 0.17
N TRP A 39 -24.35 -6.78 0.97
CA TRP A 39 -24.59 -5.34 0.81
C TRP A 39 -23.33 -4.50 1.04
N LEU A 40 -22.38 -4.93 1.87
CA LEU A 40 -21.11 -4.23 2.07
C LEU A 40 -20.30 -4.11 0.78
N LEU A 41 -20.41 -5.09 -0.12
CA LEU A 41 -19.74 -5.03 -1.42
C LEU A 41 -20.36 -3.95 -2.32
N ALA A 42 -21.68 -3.79 -2.27
CA ALA A 42 -22.38 -2.72 -2.98
C ALA A 42 -22.01 -1.36 -2.39
N GLU A 43 -21.98 -1.25 -1.07
CA GLU A 43 -21.63 -0.01 -0.36
C GLU A 43 -20.18 0.41 -0.64
N ARG A 44 -19.23 -0.54 -0.62
CA ARG A 44 -17.84 -0.28 -1.02
C ARG A 44 -17.74 0.28 -2.44
N LYS A 45 -18.49 -0.29 -3.39
CA LYS A 45 -18.49 0.18 -4.78
C LYS A 45 -19.05 1.60 -4.87
N ARG A 46 -20.13 1.89 -4.14
CA ARG A 46 -20.74 3.21 -4.07
C ARG A 46 -19.76 4.25 -3.50
N ALA A 47 -19.17 3.98 -2.34
CA ALA A 47 -18.20 4.87 -1.71
C ALA A 47 -16.97 5.14 -2.62
N LEU A 48 -16.51 4.12 -3.35
CA LEU A 48 -15.41 4.28 -4.31
C LEU A 48 -15.81 5.19 -5.48
N GLN A 49 -17.04 5.06 -6.00
CA GLN A 49 -17.56 5.92 -7.05
C GLN A 49 -17.67 7.38 -6.59
N GLU A 50 -18.22 7.62 -5.40
CA GLU A 50 -18.35 8.95 -4.80
C GLU A 50 -16.97 9.59 -4.53
N SER A 51 -16.00 8.81 -4.04
CA SER A 51 -14.63 9.30 -3.86
C SER A 51 -13.97 9.70 -5.19
N ASN A 52 -14.19 8.91 -6.24
CA ASN A 52 -13.64 9.19 -7.56
C ASN A 52 -14.30 10.42 -8.20
N SER A 53 -15.61 10.62 -8.03
CA SER A 53 -16.29 11.83 -8.53
C SER A 53 -15.76 13.07 -7.84
N ILE A 54 -15.61 13.05 -6.51
CA ILE A 54 -15.00 14.15 -5.75
C ILE A 54 -13.59 14.44 -6.24
N ARG A 55 -12.78 13.41 -6.49
CA ARG A 55 -11.41 13.60 -7.02
C ARG A 55 -11.41 14.22 -8.41
N ALA A 56 -12.34 13.82 -9.28
CA ALA A 56 -12.49 14.37 -10.62
C ALA A 56 -12.94 15.84 -10.57
N GLU A 57 -13.92 16.17 -9.72
CA GLU A 57 -14.37 17.54 -9.49
C GLU A 57 -13.25 18.43 -8.93
N ALA A 58 -12.52 17.94 -7.93
CA ALA A 58 -11.36 18.65 -7.38
C ALA A 58 -10.27 18.87 -8.43
N ALA A 59 -9.98 17.87 -9.27
CA ALA A 59 -9.01 17.99 -10.35
C ALA A 59 -9.47 18.99 -11.44
N ALA A 60 -10.78 19.09 -11.69
CA ALA A 60 -11.35 20.04 -12.65
C ALA A 60 -11.43 21.48 -12.09
N ALA A 61 -11.67 21.62 -10.79
CA ALA A 61 -11.76 22.92 -10.10
C ALA A 61 -10.37 23.51 -9.78
N LEU A 62 -9.35 22.67 -9.64
CA LEU A 62 -7.99 23.15 -9.57
C LEU A 62 -7.64 23.76 -10.93
N PRO A 63 -7.23 25.05 -10.98
CA PRO A 63 -6.61 25.56 -12.20
C PRO A 63 -5.50 24.59 -12.51
N HIS A 64 -5.48 24.06 -13.74
CA HIS A 64 -4.31 23.38 -14.26
C HIS A 64 -3.18 24.40 -14.10
N ILE A 65 -2.45 24.32 -12.99
CA ILE A 65 -1.12 24.87 -12.88
C ILE A 65 -0.41 24.05 -13.94
N ALA A 66 -0.43 24.58 -15.17
CA ALA A 66 0.38 24.11 -16.27
C ALA A 66 1.72 23.92 -15.62
N THR A 67 2.08 22.64 -15.40
CA THR A 67 3.29 22.19 -14.74
C THR A 67 4.33 23.16 -15.17
N ALA A 68 4.75 24.05 -14.24
CA ALA A 68 5.47 25.26 -14.57
C ALA A 68 6.47 24.85 -15.61
N ARG A 69 6.20 25.25 -16.87
CA ARG A 69 6.91 24.77 -18.07
C ARG A 69 8.34 24.72 -17.62
N GLU A 70 9.04 23.59 -17.76
CA GLU A 70 10.47 23.54 -17.45
C GLU A 70 11.12 24.64 -18.29
N VAL A 71 11.13 25.84 -17.73
CA VAL A 71 11.94 26.95 -18.14
C VAL A 71 13.25 26.33 -17.79
N THR A 72 13.92 25.81 -18.81
CA THR A 72 15.33 25.48 -18.81
C THR A 72 15.99 26.51 -17.92
N LYS A 73 16.17 26.16 -16.64
CA LYS A 73 16.78 27.03 -15.65
C LYS A 73 18.23 26.96 -16.03
N THR A 74 18.59 27.78 -17.01
CA THR A 74 19.98 27.98 -17.38
C THR A 74 20.63 28.49 -16.12
N LEU A 75 21.48 27.66 -15.52
CA LEU A 75 22.42 28.04 -14.48
C LEU A 75 23.45 28.97 -15.12
N LYS A 76 23.00 30.18 -15.50
CA LYS A 76 23.95 31.26 -15.71
C LYS A 76 24.39 31.68 -14.32
N PRO A 77 25.69 31.59 -14.00
CA PRO A 77 26.17 31.95 -12.69
C PRO A 77 25.94 33.45 -12.53
N VAL A 78 25.15 33.80 -11.51
CA VAL A 78 25.08 35.11 -10.85
C VAL A 78 24.75 36.31 -11.77
N PRO A 79 23.72 37.13 -11.47
CA PRO A 79 23.62 38.43 -12.13
C PRO A 79 24.84 39.25 -11.70
N ALA A 80 25.78 39.46 -12.62
CA ALA A 80 26.83 40.47 -12.45
C ALA A 80 26.15 41.83 -12.48
N THR A 81 25.63 42.26 -11.33
CA THR A 81 25.12 43.62 -11.16
C THR A 81 26.31 44.56 -11.26
N SER A 82 26.20 45.58 -12.12
CA SER A 82 27.21 46.62 -12.39
C SER A 82 27.66 47.41 -11.16
N THR A 83 27.05 47.17 -10.02
CA THR A 83 27.40 47.69 -8.71
C THR A 83 27.95 46.53 -7.87
N GLY A 84 29.28 46.39 -7.79
CA GLY A 84 30.00 45.35 -7.02
C GLY A 84 29.76 45.34 -5.50
N VAL A 85 28.66 45.94 -5.03
CA VAL A 85 28.31 46.16 -3.63
C VAL A 85 27.46 45.01 -3.07
N ILE A 86 26.77 44.23 -3.90
CA ILE A 86 25.88 43.14 -3.45
C ILE A 86 26.58 41.76 -3.48
N GLY A 87 27.60 41.59 -4.32
CA GLY A 87 28.28 40.29 -4.50
C GLY A 87 29.15 39.83 -3.32
N TRP A 88 29.70 40.75 -2.51
CA TRP A 88 30.63 40.38 -1.43
C TRP A 88 29.93 39.73 -0.24
N LEU A 89 28.67 40.10 0.04
CA LEU A 89 27.85 39.46 1.09
C LEU A 89 27.51 38.02 0.72
N ALA A 90 27.20 37.75 -0.55
CA ALA A 90 26.94 36.41 -1.07
C ALA A 90 28.21 35.54 -1.18
N ALA A 91 29.39 36.14 -1.18
CA ALA A 91 30.68 35.43 -1.19
C ALA A 91 31.16 35.02 0.22
N LYS A 92 30.49 35.51 1.29
CA LYS A 92 30.82 35.09 2.65
C LYS A 92 30.35 33.66 2.89
N PRO A 93 31.19 32.78 3.47
CA PRO A 93 30.82 31.38 3.72
C PRO A 93 29.64 31.24 4.68
N GLU A 94 29.42 32.22 5.56
CA GLU A 94 28.28 32.25 6.49
C GLU A 94 26.94 32.60 5.82
N CYS A 95 26.99 33.23 4.64
CA CYS A 95 25.81 33.60 3.84
C CYS A 95 25.67 32.71 2.60
N ALA A 96 26.59 31.76 2.40
CA ALA A 96 26.44 30.71 1.40
C ALA A 96 25.28 29.84 1.86
N LEU A 97 24.15 29.92 1.15
CA LEU A 97 23.04 28.99 1.34
C LEU A 97 23.62 27.57 1.22
N GLU A 98 23.51 26.78 2.28
CA GLU A 98 23.77 25.34 2.21
C GLU A 98 23.00 24.84 1.00
N ILE A 99 23.70 24.25 0.04
CA ILE A 99 23.08 23.75 -1.17
C ILE A 99 22.16 22.62 -0.72
N TYR A 100 20.88 22.95 -0.52
CA TYR A 100 19.81 21.98 -0.45
C TYR A 100 19.70 21.39 -1.85
N SER A 101 20.60 20.46 -2.17
CA SER A 101 20.36 19.51 -3.23
C SER A 101 18.98 18.92 -2.98
N SER A 102 18.22 18.65 -4.04
CA SER A 102 16.96 17.92 -3.93
C SER A 102 17.14 16.72 -3.01
N TRP A 103 16.22 16.54 -2.05
CA TRP A 103 16.23 15.41 -1.15
C TRP A 103 16.26 14.12 -1.98
N ILE A 104 17.44 13.50 -2.08
CA ILE A 104 17.60 12.21 -2.73
C ILE A 104 16.99 11.21 -1.74
N PRO A 105 15.86 10.55 -2.05
CA PRO A 105 15.36 9.50 -1.20
C PRO A 105 16.45 8.42 -1.14
N LYS A 106 17.14 8.32 -0.01
CA LYS A 106 17.95 7.14 0.30
C LYS A 106 16.96 6.01 0.45
N ILE A 107 16.74 5.25 -0.63
CA ILE A 107 15.99 4.00 -0.55
C ILE A 107 16.68 3.19 0.54
N PRO A 108 15.97 2.82 1.62
CA PRO A 108 16.58 1.99 2.64
C PRO A 108 17.03 0.71 1.97
N VAL A 109 18.34 0.51 1.93
CA VAL A 109 18.92 -0.76 1.46
C VAL A 109 18.39 -1.81 2.41
N ARG A 110 17.65 -2.79 1.88
CA ARG A 110 17.17 -3.94 2.65
C ARG A 110 18.37 -4.52 3.39
N MET A 111 18.26 -4.63 4.71
CA MET A 111 19.25 -5.36 5.49
C MET A 111 19.29 -6.80 4.97
N LYS A 112 20.51 -7.30 4.75
CA LYS A 112 20.76 -8.66 4.27
C LYS A 112 20.16 -9.62 5.30
N ASP A 113 19.35 -10.58 4.84
CA ASP A 113 18.70 -11.51 5.77
C ASP A 113 19.76 -12.43 6.40
N PRO A 114 19.58 -12.92 7.64
CA PRO A 114 20.60 -13.72 8.34
C PRO A 114 21.07 -14.95 7.55
N TRP A 115 20.20 -15.57 6.76
CA TRP A 115 20.50 -16.75 5.93
C TRP A 115 21.18 -16.44 4.60
N GLU A 116 21.28 -15.16 4.23
CA GLU A 116 22.04 -14.72 3.05
C GLU A 116 23.54 -14.51 3.39
N ASP A 117 23.91 -14.64 4.66
CA ASP A 117 25.29 -14.52 5.10
C ASP A 117 26.07 -15.82 4.83
N SER A 118 27.24 -15.73 4.19
CA SER A 118 28.04 -16.90 3.80
C SER A 118 28.53 -17.72 5.00
N THR A 119 28.45 -17.13 6.18
CA THR A 119 28.83 -17.69 7.47
C THR A 119 27.66 -18.37 8.19
N TYR A 120 26.42 -18.27 7.68
CA TYR A 120 25.22 -18.74 8.37
C TYR A 120 25.12 -20.28 8.45
N LEU A 121 25.64 -20.98 7.45
CA LEU A 121 25.65 -22.44 7.37
C LEU A 121 27.02 -23.04 7.74
N GLY A 122 27.72 -22.41 8.69
CA GLY A 122 28.97 -22.93 9.24
C GLY A 122 28.89 -24.42 9.60
#